data_AF-A0A2E3C5S8-F1
#
_entry.id   AF-A0A2E3C5S8-F1
#
_cell.length_a   1.000
_cell.length_b   1.000
_cell.length_c   1.000
_cell.angle_alpha   90.00
_cell.angle_beta   90.00
_cell.angle_gamma   90.00
#
_symmetry.space_group_name_H-M   'P 1'
#
loop_
_entity.id
_entity.type
_entity.pdbx_description
1 polymer ?
#
loop_
_entity_poly.entity_id
_entity_poly.type
_entity_poly.pdbx_seq_one_letter_code
_entity_poly.pdbx_strand_id
1 'polypeptide(L)'
;MDALPYALEDVLIHDFYYFYWFYKPWSIRTLMTKKVLTENGVQIHIIGAGGIGSNLIALLLPSLRNGIVSEQLGGITFHLHDADIVEEKNLVHQRFSDVQIGVSKVDALAEEYDLIHPSVRVIGHSTNLRHSKPLVNADIIVVAVDRPEPRRIVHSLNEVEWYDLRCGLDSCLILTHKTHFDDIERLTPTHKPASCQPDDAIETGNIQFGSALAGTFGANIILRSLMNRIDGKTNVPGPMCFSMNMGIVPVFLKTNNSVPFDQKPPTKSSEKWTEEEDDVLLKQAERGLTLERIANHHRRSHGAIWHRFLKICGFKKPLNNEVGE
;
A
#
# COMPACT_ATOMS: atom_id res chain seq x y z
N MET A 1 32.28 -15.95 63.77
CA MET A 1 30.87 -15.54 63.68
C MET A 1 30.81 -14.36 62.73
N ASP A 2 31.17 -14.55 61.46
CA ASP A 2 30.43 -15.23 60.34
C ASP A 2 29.56 -14.18 59.64
N ALA A 3 29.30 -14.14 58.33
CA ALA A 3 29.89 -14.60 57.08
C ALA A 3 29.01 -13.91 55.99
N LEU A 4 29.50 -13.78 54.74
CA LEU A 4 28.71 -13.49 53.51
C LEU A 4 27.51 -14.48 53.35
N PRO A 5 26.44 -14.27 52.51
CA PRO A 5 26.55 -14.06 51.03
C PRO A 5 25.35 -13.46 50.23
N TYR A 6 25.56 -13.44 48.89
CA TYR A 6 24.67 -13.42 47.70
C TYR A 6 23.25 -14.04 47.77
N ALA A 7 22.33 -13.54 46.91
CA ALA A 7 21.36 -14.26 46.02
C ALA A 7 20.24 -13.28 45.54
N LEU A 8 20.11 -12.94 44.24
CA LEU A 8 19.45 -13.63 43.10
C LEU A 8 17.92 -13.39 42.98
N GLU A 9 17.56 -12.87 41.79
CA GLU A 9 16.39 -13.21 40.94
C GLU A 9 14.98 -12.62 41.15
N ASP A 10 14.49 -12.10 40.00
CA ASP A 10 13.12 -12.08 39.46
C ASP A 10 12.04 -11.14 40.04
N VAL A 11 11.52 -10.22 39.21
CA VAL A 11 10.42 -10.47 38.26
C VAL A 11 10.08 -9.17 37.51
N LEU A 12 10.21 -9.24 36.18
CA LEU A 12 9.67 -8.31 35.19
C LEU A 12 8.12 -8.33 35.19
N ILE A 13 7.53 -7.27 34.64
CA ILE A 13 6.12 -7.14 34.21
C ILE A 13 5.18 -6.58 35.29
N HIS A 14 4.92 -5.26 35.26
CA HIS A 14 3.57 -4.73 35.01
C HIS A 14 3.56 -3.18 34.93
N ASP A 15 2.64 -2.68 34.10
CA ASP A 15 2.03 -1.34 34.09
C ASP A 15 2.68 -0.22 33.27
N PHE A 16 2.21 -0.02 32.02
CA PHE A 16 0.99 0.69 31.60
C PHE A 16 1.23 2.21 31.45
N TYR A 17 1.35 2.68 30.20
CA TYR A 17 0.27 3.40 29.50
C TYR A 17 -0.22 4.62 30.29
N TYR A 18 0.25 5.82 29.93
CA TYR A 18 -0.51 7.07 29.95
C TYR A 18 0.45 8.19 29.52
N PHE A 19 0.47 8.59 28.25
CA PHE A 19 0.80 9.95 27.85
C PHE A 19 0.45 10.12 26.37
N TYR A 20 -0.10 11.28 26.01
CA TYR A 20 -0.62 11.70 24.70
C TYR A 20 -2.13 11.52 24.47
N TRP A 21 -2.90 12.16 25.34
CA TRP A 21 -4.09 12.90 24.94
C TRP A 21 -3.79 14.39 25.08
N PHE A 22 -4.02 15.15 24.02
CA PHE A 22 -4.17 16.61 23.88
C PHE A 22 -3.35 17.12 22.69
N TYR A 23 -3.93 17.05 21.49
CA TYR A 23 -3.93 18.11 20.47
C TYR A 23 -4.91 17.69 19.36
N LYS A 24 -6.12 18.25 19.37
CA LYS A 24 -7.08 18.17 18.27
C LYS A 24 -7.00 19.46 17.44
N PRO A 25 -6.75 19.37 16.13
CA PRO A 25 -7.21 20.38 15.18
C PRO A 25 -8.38 19.83 14.35
N TRP A 26 -9.47 20.61 14.36
CA TRP A 26 -10.50 20.77 13.33
C TRP A 26 -10.98 19.52 12.56
N SER A 27 -12.13 19.00 13.03
CA SER A 27 -12.96 17.99 12.39
C SER A 27 -13.60 18.54 11.11
N ILE A 28 -13.08 18.13 9.95
CA ILE A 28 -13.91 17.93 8.77
C ILE A 28 -14.59 16.58 8.99
N ARG A 29 -15.92 16.59 9.11
CA ARG A 29 -16.73 15.36 9.06
C ARG A 29 -16.42 14.66 7.76
N THR A 30 -15.57 13.64 7.79
CA THR A 30 -15.51 12.63 6.73
C THR A 30 -16.88 11.98 6.71
N LEU A 31 -17.69 12.35 5.71
CA LEU A 31 -18.82 11.56 5.27
C LEU A 31 -18.26 10.21 4.81
N MET A 32 -18.03 9.29 5.74
CA MET A 32 -18.05 7.87 5.41
C MET A 32 -19.50 7.55 5.10
N THR A 33 -19.87 7.70 3.84
CA THR A 33 -21.04 7.02 3.29
C THR A 33 -20.89 5.54 3.63
N LYS A 34 -21.72 5.03 4.56
CA LYS A 34 -21.93 3.60 4.75
C LYS A 34 -22.36 3.07 3.39
N LYS A 35 -21.42 2.49 2.64
CA LYS A 35 -21.73 1.73 1.43
C LYS A 35 -22.60 0.57 1.91
N VAL A 36 -23.87 0.57 1.52
CA VAL A 36 -24.80 -0.54 1.78
C VAL A 36 -24.16 -1.77 1.15
N LEU A 37 -23.91 -2.81 1.95
CA LEU A 37 -23.41 -4.09 1.43
C LEU A 37 -24.39 -4.57 0.36
N THR A 38 -23.88 -4.87 -0.83
CA THR A 38 -24.70 -5.40 -1.92
C THR A 38 -25.25 -6.78 -1.52
N GLU A 39 -26.36 -7.20 -2.12
CA GLU A 39 -26.98 -8.53 -1.89
C GLU A 39 -26.01 -9.71 -2.08
N ASN A 40 -24.83 -9.48 -2.69
CA ASN A 40 -23.81 -10.47 -3.01
C ASN A 40 -22.61 -10.53 -2.03
N GLY A 41 -22.70 -9.89 -0.86
CA GLY A 41 -21.60 -9.85 0.12
C GLY A 41 -20.40 -9.00 -0.33
N VAL A 42 -19.23 -9.19 0.29
CA VAL A 42 -18.02 -8.39 0.01
C VAL A 42 -17.19 -9.00 -1.12
N GLN A 43 -16.81 -8.18 -2.10
CA GLN A 43 -16.01 -8.59 -3.26
C GLN A 43 -14.55 -8.16 -3.12
N ILE A 44 -13.63 -9.12 -3.03
CA ILE A 44 -12.20 -8.87 -2.82
C ILE A 44 -11.41 -9.38 -4.02
N HIS A 45 -10.69 -8.50 -4.70
CA HIS A 45 -9.85 -8.85 -5.84
C HIS A 45 -8.38 -8.87 -5.44
N ILE A 46 -7.69 -9.98 -5.70
CA ILE A 46 -6.25 -10.12 -5.46
C ILE A 46 -5.57 -10.34 -6.81
N ILE A 47 -4.72 -9.40 -7.19
CA ILE A 47 -4.01 -9.39 -8.46
C ILE A 47 -2.57 -9.83 -8.20
N GLY A 48 -2.21 -11.00 -8.71
CA GLY A 48 -0.96 -11.69 -8.45
C GLY A 48 -1.13 -12.84 -7.45
N ALA A 49 -0.84 -14.06 -7.90
CA ALA A 49 -0.84 -15.31 -7.12
C ALA A 49 0.59 -15.84 -6.89
N GLY A 50 1.62 -15.01 -7.12
CA GLY A 50 3.01 -15.29 -6.77
C GLY A 50 3.26 -15.26 -5.26
N GLY A 51 4.53 -15.12 -4.86
CA GLY A 51 4.95 -15.24 -3.45
C GLY A 51 4.16 -14.38 -2.45
N ILE A 52 3.82 -13.14 -2.77
CA ILE A 52 3.01 -12.31 -1.87
C ILE A 52 1.57 -12.83 -1.81
N GLY A 53 0.90 -12.97 -2.96
CA GLY A 53 -0.51 -13.36 -3.04
C GLY A 53 -0.79 -14.73 -2.45
N SER A 54 0.07 -15.72 -2.73
CA SER A 54 -0.08 -17.07 -2.19
C SER A 54 0.09 -17.11 -0.67
N ASN A 55 1.05 -16.36 -0.10
CA ASN A 55 1.22 -16.26 1.36
C ASN A 55 0.05 -15.51 2.01
N LEU A 56 -0.46 -14.45 1.38
CA LEU A 56 -1.62 -13.70 1.86
C LEU A 56 -2.84 -14.62 1.99
N ILE A 57 -3.17 -15.37 0.93
CA ILE A 57 -4.33 -16.27 0.91
C ILE A 57 -4.18 -17.39 1.93
N ALA A 58 -3.00 -18.01 2.01
CA ALA A 58 -2.73 -19.09 2.94
C ALA A 58 -2.86 -18.68 4.42
N LEU A 59 -2.68 -17.39 4.73
CA LEU A 59 -2.91 -16.86 6.09
C LEU A 59 -4.36 -16.40 6.29
N LEU A 60 -4.91 -15.67 5.32
CA LEU A 60 -6.22 -15.03 5.46
C LEU A 60 -7.36 -16.03 5.43
N LEU A 61 -7.42 -16.92 4.45
CA LEU A 61 -8.62 -17.77 4.26
C LEU A 61 -8.85 -18.75 5.41
N PRO A 62 -7.83 -19.45 5.95
CA PRO A 62 -8.03 -20.28 7.14
C PRO A 62 -8.57 -19.50 8.36
N SER A 63 -8.21 -18.22 8.50
CA SER A 63 -8.73 -17.37 9.59
C SER A 63 -10.24 -17.10 9.51
N LEU A 64 -10.83 -17.29 8.33
CA LEU A 64 -12.27 -17.10 8.08
C LEU A 64 -13.08 -18.40 8.19
N ARG A 65 -12.44 -19.54 8.49
CA ARG A 65 -13.08 -20.87 8.53
C ARG A 65 -14.24 -20.98 9.53
N ASN A 66 -14.24 -20.18 10.59
CA ASN A 66 -15.32 -20.19 11.57
C ASN A 66 -16.61 -19.51 11.08
N GLY A 67 -16.62 -18.89 9.90
CA GLY A 67 -17.79 -18.30 9.28
C GLY A 67 -18.25 -16.96 9.86
N ILE A 68 -17.87 -16.60 11.09
CA ILE A 68 -18.44 -15.45 11.80
C ILE A 68 -18.29 -14.14 11.02
N VAL A 69 -17.09 -13.86 10.52
CA VAL A 69 -16.80 -12.63 9.78
C VAL A 69 -17.54 -12.62 8.43
N SER A 70 -17.49 -13.74 7.69
CA SER A 70 -18.09 -13.81 6.36
C SER A 70 -19.61 -13.79 6.41
N GLU A 71 -20.24 -14.46 7.37
CA GLU A 71 -21.70 -14.45 7.55
C GLU A 71 -22.25 -13.07 7.92
N GLN A 72 -21.58 -12.35 8.83
CA GLN A 72 -21.97 -10.99 9.20
C GLN A 72 -21.87 -10.00 8.03
N LEU A 73 -21.05 -10.31 7.03
CA LEU A 73 -20.87 -9.51 5.83
C LEU A 73 -21.73 -9.97 4.64
N GLY A 74 -22.62 -10.96 4.85
CA GLY A 74 -23.46 -11.49 3.77
C GLY A 74 -22.71 -12.37 2.77
N GLY A 75 -21.54 -12.88 3.15
CA GLY A 75 -20.61 -13.63 2.32
C GLY A 75 -19.38 -12.82 1.89
N ILE A 76 -18.31 -13.52 1.53
CA ILE A 76 -17.09 -12.91 0.96
C ILE A 76 -16.67 -13.71 -0.27
N THR A 77 -16.46 -13.03 -1.38
CA THR A 77 -15.93 -13.64 -2.61
C THR A 77 -14.55 -13.08 -2.91
N PHE A 78 -13.56 -13.97 -2.99
CA PHE A 78 -12.20 -13.67 -3.39
C PHE A 78 -12.00 -13.99 -4.86
N HIS A 79 -11.62 -12.99 -5.65
CA HIS A 79 -11.26 -13.13 -7.05
C HIS A 79 -9.73 -13.07 -7.20
N LEU A 80 -9.10 -14.17 -7.58
CA LEU A 80 -7.66 -14.26 -7.80
C LEU A 80 -7.34 -14.04 -9.27
N HIS A 81 -6.44 -13.11 -9.60
CA HIS A 81 -6.05 -12.79 -10.98
C HIS A 81 -4.57 -13.05 -11.18
N ASP A 82 -4.22 -14.07 -11.97
CA ASP A 82 -2.85 -14.38 -12.37
C ASP A 82 -2.90 -15.27 -13.62
N ALA A 83 -2.09 -14.96 -14.63
CA ALA A 83 -2.06 -15.72 -15.89
C ALA A 83 -1.01 -16.83 -15.89
N ASP A 84 -0.16 -16.88 -14.87
CA ASP A 84 0.94 -17.84 -14.81
C ASP A 84 0.46 -19.22 -14.36
N ILE A 85 1.26 -20.23 -14.69
CA ILE A 85 1.14 -21.59 -14.20
C ILE A 85 2.11 -21.84 -13.05
N VAL A 86 1.83 -22.85 -12.24
CA VAL A 86 2.75 -23.31 -11.19
C VAL A 86 3.94 -24.01 -11.87
N GLU A 87 5.13 -23.51 -11.58
CA GLU A 87 6.39 -24.12 -11.99
C GLU A 87 7.14 -24.68 -10.78
N GLU A 88 8.02 -25.66 -10.98
CA GLU A 88 8.80 -26.31 -9.90
C GLU A 88 9.56 -25.29 -9.03
N LYS A 89 10.16 -24.27 -9.65
CA LYS A 89 10.87 -23.19 -8.94
C LYS A 89 9.95 -22.35 -8.03
N ASN A 90 8.63 -22.42 -8.19
CA ASN A 90 7.70 -21.68 -7.34
C ASN A 90 7.54 -22.33 -5.96
N LEU A 91 7.72 -23.64 -5.85
CA LEU A 91 7.43 -24.40 -4.63
C LEU A 91 8.26 -23.95 -3.43
N VAL A 92 9.47 -23.43 -3.66
CA VAL A 92 10.39 -23.02 -2.58
C VAL A 92 9.95 -21.74 -1.86
N HIS A 93 9.13 -20.88 -2.47
CA HIS A 93 8.81 -19.55 -1.92
C HIS A 93 7.36 -19.09 -2.16
N GLN A 94 6.56 -19.87 -2.88
CA GLN A 94 5.13 -19.66 -3.12
C GLN A 94 4.36 -20.82 -2.49
N ARG A 95 3.08 -20.63 -2.19
CA ARG A 95 2.26 -21.64 -1.49
C ARG A 95 1.57 -22.55 -2.49
N PHE A 96 2.39 -23.39 -3.13
CA PHE A 96 1.97 -24.46 -4.03
C PHE A 96 2.63 -25.77 -3.61
N SER A 97 2.09 -26.88 -4.11
CA SER A 97 2.58 -28.24 -3.89
C SER A 97 2.99 -28.91 -5.21
N ASP A 98 3.75 -30.00 -5.12
CA ASP A 98 4.25 -30.74 -6.29
C ASP A 98 3.11 -31.18 -7.24
N VAL A 99 1.96 -31.55 -6.69
CA VAL A 99 0.80 -32.02 -7.46
C VAL A 99 0.14 -30.90 -8.28
N GLN A 100 0.44 -29.65 -7.98
CA GLN A 100 -0.11 -28.48 -8.68
C GLN A 100 0.80 -27.99 -9.82
N ILE A 101 1.99 -28.58 -10.04
CA ILE A 101 2.87 -28.20 -11.15
C ILE A 101 2.12 -28.33 -12.48
N GLY A 102 2.19 -27.29 -13.32
CA GLY A 102 1.51 -27.21 -14.62
C GLY A 102 0.06 -26.74 -14.56
N VAL A 103 -0.53 -26.61 -13.36
CA VAL A 103 -1.86 -26.03 -13.16
C VAL A 103 -1.75 -24.50 -13.16
N SER A 104 -2.81 -23.79 -13.56
CA SER A 104 -2.87 -22.34 -13.35
C SER A 104 -2.74 -22.01 -11.87
N LYS A 105 -1.94 -20.99 -11.53
CA LYS A 105 -1.73 -20.59 -10.13
C LYS A 105 -3.03 -20.24 -9.40
N VAL A 106 -3.94 -19.56 -10.09
CA VAL A 106 -5.21 -19.16 -9.49
C VAL A 106 -6.15 -20.34 -9.30
N ASP A 107 -6.14 -21.30 -10.21
CA ASP A 107 -6.99 -22.51 -10.10
C ASP A 107 -6.46 -23.42 -8.98
N ALA A 108 -5.14 -23.56 -8.88
CA ALA A 108 -4.50 -24.30 -7.80
C ALA A 108 -4.87 -23.75 -6.41
N LEU A 109 -4.84 -22.43 -6.22
CA LEU A 109 -5.28 -21.80 -4.97
C LEU A 109 -6.80 -21.85 -4.79
N ALA A 110 -7.58 -21.66 -5.85
CA ALA A 110 -9.04 -21.70 -5.74
C ALA A 110 -9.51 -23.10 -5.31
N GLU A 111 -8.98 -24.16 -5.91
CA GLU A 111 -9.30 -25.55 -5.53
C GLU A 111 -8.95 -25.84 -4.06
N GLU A 112 -7.82 -25.32 -3.58
CA GLU A 112 -7.38 -25.53 -2.19
C GLU A 112 -8.27 -24.81 -1.17
N TYR A 113 -8.75 -23.61 -1.48
CA TYR A 113 -9.38 -22.73 -0.49
C TYR A 113 -10.88 -22.45 -0.69
N ASP A 114 -11.50 -22.78 -1.82
CA ASP A 114 -12.94 -22.51 -2.07
C ASP A 114 -13.86 -23.28 -1.11
N LEU A 115 -13.36 -24.38 -0.52
CA LEU A 115 -14.12 -25.21 0.42
C LEU A 115 -13.87 -24.87 1.89
N ILE A 116 -13.23 -23.72 2.18
CA ILE A 116 -12.90 -23.36 3.57
C ILE A 116 -14.15 -23.14 4.43
N HIS A 117 -15.21 -22.55 3.86
CA HIS A 117 -16.49 -22.27 4.52
C HIS A 117 -17.59 -21.94 3.49
N PRO A 118 -18.88 -22.31 3.69
CA PRO A 118 -19.95 -22.04 2.71
C PRO A 118 -20.20 -20.55 2.36
N SER A 119 -19.88 -19.63 3.27
CA SER A 119 -20.01 -18.18 3.05
C SER A 119 -18.74 -17.50 2.53
N VAL A 120 -17.70 -18.28 2.19
CA VAL A 120 -16.46 -17.80 1.57
C VAL A 120 -16.31 -18.50 0.22
N ARG A 121 -16.11 -17.72 -0.84
CA ARG A 121 -15.85 -18.25 -2.19
C ARG A 121 -14.49 -17.78 -2.70
N VAL A 122 -13.81 -18.63 -3.46
CA VAL A 122 -12.54 -18.31 -4.12
C VAL A 122 -12.66 -18.65 -5.60
N ILE A 123 -12.47 -17.66 -6.45
CA ILE A 123 -12.65 -17.77 -7.90
C ILE A 123 -11.34 -17.35 -8.59
N GLY A 124 -10.75 -18.29 -9.34
CA GLY A 124 -9.58 -18.02 -10.17
C GLY A 124 -9.92 -17.37 -11.51
N HIS A 125 -9.08 -16.42 -11.93
CA HIS A 125 -9.12 -15.76 -13.24
C HIS A 125 -7.74 -15.88 -13.89
N SER A 126 -7.56 -16.85 -14.77
CA SER A 126 -6.29 -17.21 -15.40
C SER A 126 -5.86 -16.26 -16.54
N THR A 127 -6.19 -14.97 -16.42
CA THR A 127 -5.96 -13.96 -17.45
C THR A 127 -5.20 -12.75 -16.90
N ASN A 128 -4.40 -12.12 -17.76
CA ASN A 128 -3.69 -10.91 -17.38
C ASN A 128 -4.66 -9.75 -17.19
N LEU A 129 -4.53 -9.02 -16.08
CA LEU A 129 -5.28 -7.79 -15.87
C LEU A 129 -4.72 -6.68 -16.78
N ARG A 130 -5.43 -6.37 -17.87
CA ARG A 130 -5.07 -5.33 -18.86
C ARG A 130 -5.93 -4.06 -18.76
N HIS A 131 -7.03 -4.12 -18.04
CA HIS A 131 -8.00 -3.03 -17.92
C HIS A 131 -8.81 -3.18 -16.62
N SER A 132 -9.48 -2.12 -16.19
CA SER A 132 -10.24 -2.07 -14.92
C SER A 132 -11.57 -2.83 -14.94
N LYS A 133 -12.09 -3.26 -16.10
CA LYS A 133 -13.41 -3.90 -16.23
C LYS A 133 -13.66 -5.07 -15.24
N PRO A 134 -12.71 -5.99 -14.99
CA PRO A 134 -12.89 -7.07 -14.01
C PRO A 134 -13.04 -6.58 -12.57
N LEU A 135 -12.67 -5.33 -12.28
CA LEU A 135 -12.61 -4.75 -10.94
C LEU A 135 -13.82 -3.86 -10.61
N VAL A 136 -14.80 -3.74 -11.53
CA VAL A 136 -15.93 -2.80 -11.41
C VAL A 136 -16.75 -3.00 -10.13
N ASN A 137 -16.87 -4.25 -9.67
CA ASN A 137 -17.65 -4.59 -8.47
C ASN A 137 -16.79 -4.77 -7.23
N ALA A 138 -15.49 -4.45 -7.28
CA ALA A 138 -14.60 -4.68 -6.17
C ALA A 138 -14.91 -3.74 -4.99
N ASP A 139 -14.99 -4.30 -3.79
CA ASP A 139 -14.99 -3.53 -2.55
C ASP A 139 -13.59 -3.31 -2.02
N ILE A 140 -12.71 -4.30 -2.21
CA ILE A 140 -11.30 -4.28 -1.83
C ILE A 140 -10.46 -4.83 -2.98
N ILE A 141 -9.38 -4.14 -3.34
CA ILE A 141 -8.41 -4.61 -4.33
C ILE A 141 -7.03 -4.72 -3.69
N VAL A 142 -6.35 -5.84 -3.90
CA VAL A 142 -4.97 -6.07 -3.51
C VAL A 142 -4.16 -6.27 -4.77
N VAL A 143 -3.08 -5.51 -4.95
CA VAL A 143 -2.15 -5.70 -6.07
C VAL A 143 -0.78 -6.13 -5.57
N ALA A 144 -0.34 -7.29 -6.05
CA ALA A 144 0.84 -8.02 -5.59
C ALA A 144 1.64 -8.59 -6.77
N VAL A 145 1.78 -7.80 -7.84
CA VAL A 145 2.45 -8.20 -9.10
C VAL A 145 3.84 -7.59 -9.26
N ASP A 146 4.67 -8.17 -10.11
CA ASP A 146 5.99 -7.66 -10.47
C ASP A 146 5.97 -6.53 -11.52
N ARG A 147 4.82 -6.27 -12.16
CA ARG A 147 4.69 -5.30 -13.25
C ARG A 147 4.03 -3.99 -12.81
N PRO A 148 4.47 -2.83 -13.35
CA PRO A 148 3.87 -1.54 -13.02
C PRO A 148 2.49 -1.31 -13.66
N GLU A 149 2.17 -1.96 -14.79
CA GLU A 149 0.90 -1.75 -15.51
C GLU A 149 -0.34 -2.08 -14.64
N PRO A 150 -0.49 -3.30 -14.06
CA PRO A 150 -1.65 -3.59 -13.19
C PRO A 150 -1.71 -2.68 -11.96
N ARG A 151 -0.55 -2.31 -11.39
CA ARG A 151 -0.47 -1.37 -10.26
C ARG A 151 -1.08 -0.02 -10.63
N ARG A 152 -0.75 0.52 -11.80
CA ARG A 152 -1.30 1.81 -12.29
C ARG A 152 -2.79 1.75 -12.55
N ILE A 153 -3.30 0.62 -13.09
CA ILE A 153 -4.73 0.42 -13.24
C ILE A 153 -5.42 0.57 -11.88
N VAL A 154 -4.94 -0.14 -10.86
CA VAL A 154 -5.51 -0.08 -9.51
C VAL A 154 -5.38 1.31 -8.88
N HIS A 155 -4.22 1.94 -8.98
CA HIS A 155 -3.99 3.27 -8.42
C HIS A 155 -4.84 4.37 -9.09
N SER A 156 -5.32 4.14 -10.32
CA SER A 156 -6.21 5.07 -11.03
C SER A 156 -7.68 4.95 -10.60
N LEU A 157 -8.04 3.89 -9.87
CA LEU A 157 -9.40 3.69 -9.39
C LEU A 157 -9.67 4.63 -8.22
N ASN A 158 -10.64 5.52 -8.43
CA ASN A 158 -11.19 6.35 -7.38
C ASN A 158 -12.30 5.57 -6.65
N GLU A 159 -12.56 5.90 -5.39
CA GLU A 159 -13.67 5.37 -4.59
C GLU A 159 -13.61 3.86 -4.24
N VAL A 160 -12.53 3.16 -4.58
CA VAL A 160 -12.30 1.77 -4.19
C VAL A 160 -11.18 1.68 -3.17
N GLU A 161 -11.37 0.87 -2.14
CA GLU A 161 -10.33 0.55 -1.19
C GLU A 161 -9.30 -0.37 -1.85
N TRP A 162 -8.04 0.07 -1.93
CA TRP A 162 -6.97 -0.76 -2.48
C TRP A 162 -5.71 -0.76 -1.63
N TYR A 163 -4.94 -1.84 -1.80
CA TYR A 163 -3.66 -2.11 -1.16
C TYR A 163 -2.66 -2.61 -2.19
N ASP A 164 -1.57 -1.87 -2.37
CA ASP A 164 -0.45 -2.29 -3.19
C ASP A 164 0.62 -2.88 -2.26
N LEU A 165 0.87 -4.18 -2.43
CA LEU A 165 1.83 -4.94 -1.66
C LEU A 165 3.06 -5.22 -2.52
N ARG A 166 4.24 -4.90 -1.97
CA ARG A 166 5.53 -5.15 -2.61
C ARG A 166 6.50 -5.72 -1.61
N CYS A 167 7.53 -6.36 -2.14
CA CYS A 167 8.66 -6.78 -1.36
C CYS A 167 9.96 -6.67 -2.15
N GLY A 168 11.05 -6.71 -1.40
CA GLY A 168 12.40 -6.89 -1.91
C GLY A 168 13.25 -7.40 -0.76
N LEU A 169 13.99 -8.49 -1.00
CA LEU A 169 14.80 -9.14 0.03
C LEU A 169 13.97 -9.46 1.29
N ASP A 170 14.37 -8.95 2.45
CA ASP A 170 13.72 -9.13 3.76
C ASP A 170 12.67 -8.04 4.07
N SER A 171 12.32 -7.22 3.09
CA SER A 171 11.56 -6.00 3.27
C SER A 171 10.24 -6.01 2.50
N CYS A 172 9.27 -5.24 2.99
CA CYS A 172 7.98 -5.01 2.33
C CYS A 172 7.64 -3.52 2.25
N LEU A 173 6.88 -3.17 1.22
CA LEU A 173 6.30 -1.85 1.02
C LEU A 173 4.79 -2.02 0.82
N ILE A 174 4.02 -1.21 1.53
CA ILE A 174 2.56 -1.19 1.48
C ILE A 174 2.14 0.22 1.12
N LEU A 175 1.50 0.37 -0.03
CA LEU A 175 0.75 1.57 -0.38
C LEU A 175 -0.73 1.26 -0.24
N THR A 176 -1.53 2.29 0.05
CA THR A 176 -2.97 2.16 0.21
C THR A 176 -3.67 3.24 -0.61
N HIS A 177 -4.98 3.10 -0.79
CA HIS A 177 -5.84 4.15 -1.37
C HIS A 177 -5.77 5.52 -0.66
N LYS A 178 -5.12 5.59 0.52
CA LYS A 178 -4.85 6.84 1.26
C LYS A 178 -3.43 7.36 1.08
N THR A 179 -2.55 6.63 0.39
CA THR A 179 -1.19 7.07 0.09
C THR A 179 -1.25 8.31 -0.81
N HIS A 180 -0.41 9.29 -0.51
CA HIS A 180 -0.34 10.51 -1.28
C HIS A 180 0.08 10.23 -2.74
N PHE A 181 -0.51 10.95 -3.70
CA PHE A 181 -0.24 10.75 -5.13
C PHE A 181 1.26 10.83 -5.48
N ASP A 182 1.99 11.81 -4.92
CA ASP A 182 3.43 11.93 -5.17
C ASP A 182 4.22 10.70 -4.69
N ASP A 183 3.81 10.08 -3.58
CA ASP A 183 4.44 8.84 -3.11
C ASP A 183 4.06 7.67 -4.03
N ILE A 184 2.82 7.62 -4.52
CA ILE A 184 2.40 6.62 -5.51
C ILE A 184 3.21 6.75 -6.80
N GLU A 185 3.34 7.97 -7.34
CA GLU A 185 4.09 8.26 -8.57
C GLU A 185 5.58 7.92 -8.40
N ARG A 186 6.21 8.45 -7.36
CA ARG A 186 7.63 8.22 -7.06
C ARG A 186 7.95 6.76 -6.79
N LEU A 187 7.09 6.06 -6.06
CA LEU A 187 7.30 4.66 -5.70
C LEU A 187 6.79 3.71 -6.78
N THR A 188 6.17 4.16 -7.88
CA THR A 188 5.72 3.30 -9.00
C THR A 188 6.38 3.68 -10.33
N PRO A 189 7.73 3.67 -10.40
CA PRO A 189 8.44 3.99 -11.64
C PRO A 189 8.14 2.93 -12.72
N THR A 190 8.37 3.28 -13.98
CA THR A 190 8.38 2.27 -15.05
C THR A 190 9.61 1.39 -14.90
N HIS A 191 9.41 0.08 -14.82
CA HIS A 191 10.49 -0.90 -14.79
C HIS A 191 10.06 -2.19 -15.51
N LYS A 192 11.05 -3.03 -15.85
CA LYS A 192 10.80 -4.39 -16.34
C LYS A 192 10.24 -5.26 -15.20
N PRO A 193 9.47 -6.31 -15.51
CA PRO A 193 9.07 -7.29 -14.49
C PRO A 193 10.31 -7.79 -13.74
N ALA A 194 10.23 -7.87 -12.41
CA ALA A 194 11.34 -8.23 -11.54
C ALA A 194 10.89 -9.20 -10.46
N SER A 195 11.66 -10.28 -10.27
CA SER A 195 11.41 -11.24 -9.20
C SER A 195 11.54 -10.57 -7.83
N CYS A 196 10.77 -11.05 -6.86
CA CYS A 196 10.95 -10.70 -5.46
C CYS A 196 12.20 -11.36 -4.82
N GLN A 197 12.74 -12.39 -5.47
CA GLN A 197 13.92 -13.11 -5.05
C GLN A 197 15.14 -12.67 -5.88
N PRO A 198 16.35 -12.62 -5.27
CA PRO A 198 17.61 -12.56 -6.02
C PRO A 198 17.70 -13.69 -7.06
N ASP A 199 18.44 -13.44 -8.14
CA ASP A 199 18.57 -14.36 -9.28
C ASP A 199 19.15 -15.73 -8.88
N ASP A 200 19.99 -15.79 -7.84
CA ASP A 200 20.67 -16.99 -7.33
C ASP A 200 20.02 -17.57 -6.06
N ALA A 201 18.89 -17.01 -5.60
CA ALA A 201 18.31 -17.37 -4.30
C ALA A 201 17.83 -18.81 -4.24
N ILE A 202 17.38 -19.37 -5.36
CA ILE A 202 16.88 -20.76 -5.43
C ILE A 202 18.06 -21.73 -5.45
N GLU A 203 19.06 -21.46 -6.29
CA GLU A 203 20.26 -22.28 -6.45
C GLU A 203 21.10 -22.32 -5.18
N THR A 204 21.18 -21.19 -4.46
CA THR A 204 21.90 -21.09 -3.19
C THR A 204 21.06 -21.52 -1.98
N GLY A 205 19.75 -21.69 -2.14
CA GLY A 205 18.81 -21.90 -1.04
C GLY A 205 18.59 -20.67 -0.14
N ASN A 206 19.17 -19.51 -0.48
CA ASN A 206 19.06 -18.28 0.28
C ASN A 206 17.78 -17.49 -0.02
N ILE A 207 16.63 -18.16 0.17
CA ILE A 207 15.31 -17.59 -0.07
C ILE A 207 15.04 -16.44 0.91
N GLN A 208 14.65 -15.29 0.37
CA GLN A 208 14.34 -14.09 1.14
C GLN A 208 12.84 -14.03 1.49
N PHE A 209 12.52 -13.60 2.71
CA PHE A 209 11.17 -13.70 3.27
C PHE A 209 10.31 -12.43 3.13
N GLY A 210 10.75 -11.41 2.39
CA GLY A 210 9.98 -10.18 2.19
C GLY A 210 8.62 -10.41 1.53
N SER A 211 8.50 -11.41 0.64
CA SER A 211 7.20 -11.77 0.04
C SER A 211 6.21 -12.32 1.06
N ALA A 212 6.67 -13.20 1.97
CA ALA A 212 5.87 -13.72 3.07
C ALA A 212 5.50 -12.60 4.06
N LEU A 213 6.42 -11.69 4.36
CA LEU A 213 6.18 -10.51 5.19
C LEU A 213 5.07 -9.63 4.61
N ALA A 214 5.16 -9.29 3.31
CA ALA A 214 4.14 -8.51 2.62
C ALA A 214 2.78 -9.23 2.63
N GLY A 215 2.78 -10.56 2.44
CA GLY A 215 1.57 -11.39 2.53
C GLY A 215 0.92 -11.34 3.91
N THR A 216 1.72 -11.42 4.98
CA THR A 216 1.26 -11.31 6.37
C THR A 216 0.62 -9.95 6.65
N PHE A 217 1.27 -8.86 6.25
CA PHE A 217 0.68 -7.53 6.40
C PHE A 217 -0.62 -7.40 5.60
N GLY A 218 -0.64 -7.89 4.36
CA GLY A 218 -1.83 -7.92 3.51
C GLY A 218 -2.99 -8.65 4.17
N ALA A 219 -2.76 -9.85 4.70
CA ALA A 219 -3.78 -10.65 5.37
C ALA A 219 -4.36 -9.92 6.60
N ASN A 220 -3.50 -9.33 7.44
CA ASN A 220 -3.95 -8.53 8.58
C ASN A 220 -4.73 -7.29 8.16
N ILE A 221 -4.26 -6.53 7.16
CA ILE A 221 -4.96 -5.34 6.65
C ILE A 221 -6.36 -5.69 6.16
N ILE A 222 -6.50 -6.75 5.37
CA ILE A 222 -7.81 -7.17 4.83
C ILE A 222 -8.72 -7.59 5.97
N LEU A 223 -8.24 -8.41 6.91
CA LEU A 223 -9.03 -8.82 8.06
C LEU A 223 -9.48 -7.61 8.90
N ARG A 224 -8.60 -6.63 9.14
CA ARG A 224 -8.95 -5.37 9.84
C ARG A 224 -9.97 -4.56 9.05
N SER A 225 -9.89 -4.51 7.72
CA SER A 225 -10.88 -3.85 6.87
C SER A 225 -12.25 -4.52 6.97
N LEU A 226 -12.30 -5.85 6.93
CA LEU A 226 -13.53 -6.63 7.12
C LEU A 226 -14.14 -6.37 8.49
N MET A 227 -13.34 -6.40 9.56
CA MET A 227 -13.79 -6.08 10.91
C MET A 227 -14.31 -4.63 11.02
N ASN A 228 -13.66 -3.66 10.37
CA ASN A 228 -14.11 -2.28 10.35
C ASN A 228 -15.46 -2.11 9.63
N ARG A 229 -15.77 -2.96 8.63
CA ARG A 229 -17.08 -2.96 7.97
C ARG A 229 -18.18 -3.51 8.87
N ILE A 230 -17.84 -4.41 9.79
CA ILE A 230 -18.75 -4.96 10.80
C ILE A 230 -18.98 -3.95 11.92
N ASP A 231 -17.91 -3.40 12.52
CA ASP A 231 -17.99 -2.65 13.77
C ASP A 231 -17.86 -1.12 13.63
N GLY A 232 -17.39 -0.63 12.48
CA GLY A 232 -17.16 0.79 12.18
C GLY A 232 -16.05 1.48 12.99
N LYS A 233 -15.26 0.73 13.76
CA LYS A 233 -14.25 1.27 14.70
C LYS A 233 -12.89 0.60 14.62
N THR A 234 -12.79 -0.57 14.00
CA THR A 234 -11.51 -1.28 13.85
C THR A 234 -10.54 -0.44 13.01
N ASN A 235 -9.35 -0.17 13.57
CA ASN A 235 -8.32 0.56 12.85
C ASN A 235 -7.71 -0.30 11.74
N VAL A 236 -7.69 0.23 10.52
CA VAL A 236 -7.04 -0.38 9.36
C VAL A 236 -5.65 0.24 9.18
N PRO A 237 -4.56 -0.56 9.15
CA PRO A 237 -3.22 -0.02 9.00
C PRO A 237 -3.05 0.86 7.75
N GLY A 238 -2.29 1.94 7.89
CA GLY A 238 -1.94 2.85 6.81
C GLY A 238 -0.75 2.37 5.97
N PRO A 239 -0.27 3.20 5.03
CA PRO A 239 0.91 2.86 4.24
C PRO A 239 2.16 2.77 5.11
N MET A 240 3.03 1.82 4.79
CA MET A 240 4.26 1.58 5.55
C MET A 240 5.33 0.88 4.71
N CYS A 241 6.58 1.01 5.14
CA CYS A 241 7.70 0.23 4.64
C CYS A 241 8.40 -0.38 5.84
N PHE A 242 8.69 -1.67 5.78
CA PHE A 242 9.27 -2.41 6.90
C PHE A 242 10.28 -3.43 6.40
N SER A 243 11.42 -3.47 7.05
CA SER A 243 12.48 -4.47 6.90
C SER A 243 12.55 -5.31 8.16
N MET A 244 12.74 -6.63 8.04
CA MET A 244 12.96 -7.47 9.22
C MET A 244 14.22 -7.07 9.99
N ASN A 245 15.26 -6.65 9.28
CA ASN A 245 16.51 -6.21 9.91
C ASN A 245 16.44 -4.76 10.44
N MET A 246 15.79 -3.84 9.72
CA MET A 246 15.83 -2.40 10.05
C MET A 246 14.56 -1.88 10.74
N GLY A 247 13.50 -2.67 10.84
CA GLY A 247 12.20 -2.20 11.31
C GLY A 247 11.52 -1.25 10.30
N ILE A 248 10.85 -0.21 10.80
CA ILE A 248 10.13 0.76 9.95
C ILE A 248 11.13 1.62 9.17
N VAL A 249 10.97 1.65 7.85
CA VAL A 249 11.79 2.46 6.95
C VAL A 249 11.01 3.71 6.50
N PRO A 250 11.51 4.93 6.77
CA PRO A 250 10.79 6.17 6.46
C PRO A 250 10.90 6.52 4.97
N VAL A 251 10.16 5.80 4.11
CA VAL A 251 10.18 6.03 2.66
C VAL A 251 9.14 7.05 2.19
N PHE A 252 8.15 7.38 3.02
CA PHE A 252 7.08 8.32 2.67
C PHE A 252 7.48 9.74 2.99
N LEU A 253 7.07 10.68 2.15
CA LEU A 253 7.31 12.09 2.40
C LEU A 253 6.52 12.53 3.64
N LYS A 254 7.24 12.98 4.69
CA LYS A 254 6.61 13.47 5.93
C LYS A 254 5.61 14.59 5.58
N THR A 255 4.36 14.44 5.99
CA THR A 255 3.29 15.43 5.80
C THR A 255 3.32 16.54 6.86
N ASN A 256 3.96 16.32 8.01
CA ASN A 256 3.79 17.16 9.21
C ASN A 256 5.05 17.77 9.82
N ASN A 257 6.22 17.63 9.21
CA ASN A 257 7.39 18.37 9.66
C ASN A 257 7.85 19.29 8.54
N SER A 258 7.73 20.60 8.80
CA SER A 258 8.63 21.61 8.28
C SER A 258 10.03 21.01 8.12
N VAL A 259 10.54 20.95 6.89
CA VAL A 259 11.97 20.69 6.70
C VAL A 259 12.71 21.79 7.46
N PRO A 260 13.76 21.48 8.25
CA PRO A 260 14.64 22.51 8.77
C PRO A 260 15.05 23.41 7.61
N PHE A 261 14.95 24.73 7.80
CA PHE A 261 15.08 25.79 6.80
C PHE A 261 16.36 25.76 5.93
N ASP A 262 17.27 24.81 6.15
CA ASP A 262 18.63 24.77 5.64
C ASP A 262 18.88 23.86 4.43
N GLN A 263 17.89 23.09 3.96
CA GLN A 263 18.02 22.42 2.66
C GLN A 263 17.20 23.14 1.60
N LYS A 264 17.82 24.13 0.96
CA LYS A 264 17.28 24.73 -0.27
C LYS A 264 17.16 23.62 -1.32
N PRO A 265 15.96 23.36 -1.88
CA PRO A 265 15.85 22.47 -3.02
C PRO A 265 16.74 22.96 -4.17
N PRO A 266 17.31 22.05 -4.98
CA PRO A 266 18.16 22.43 -6.11
C PRO A 266 17.37 23.40 -6.99
N THR A 267 17.87 24.63 -7.10
CA THR A 267 17.13 25.72 -7.72
C THR A 267 17.35 25.66 -9.23
N LYS A 268 16.32 25.29 -9.97
CA LYS A 268 16.17 25.77 -11.35
C LYS A 268 15.88 27.27 -11.28
N SER A 269 16.83 28.13 -10.95
CA SER A 269 16.55 29.57 -10.78
C SER A 269 16.36 30.28 -12.13
N SER A 270 16.89 29.72 -13.22
CA SER A 270 16.97 30.37 -14.53
C SER A 270 16.05 29.79 -15.62
N GLU A 271 15.42 28.64 -15.41
CA GLU A 271 14.52 28.05 -16.41
C GLU A 271 13.18 28.80 -16.45
N LYS A 272 12.65 29.07 -17.66
CA LYS A 272 11.31 29.65 -17.82
C LYS A 272 10.24 28.64 -17.42
N TRP A 273 9.13 29.12 -16.87
CA TRP A 273 7.94 28.32 -16.56
C TRP A 273 7.22 27.90 -17.84
N THR A 274 6.76 26.65 -17.93
CA THR A 274 5.91 26.17 -19.03
C THR A 274 4.42 26.22 -18.69
N GLU A 275 3.55 26.09 -19.70
CA GLU A 275 2.09 26.01 -19.48
C GLU A 275 1.70 24.71 -18.77
N GLU A 276 2.39 23.59 -19.02
CA GLU A 276 2.13 22.35 -18.27
C GLU A 276 2.51 22.47 -16.79
N GLU A 277 3.59 23.18 -16.47
CA GLU A 277 3.97 23.45 -15.07
C GLU A 277 2.91 24.31 -14.36
N ASP A 278 2.28 25.25 -15.06
CA ASP A 278 1.20 26.08 -14.52
C ASP A 278 -0.06 25.25 -14.22
N ASP A 279 -0.46 24.37 -15.14
CA ASP A 279 -1.60 23.46 -14.96
C ASP A 279 -1.39 22.52 -13.77
N VAL A 280 -0.18 21.99 -13.62
CA VAL A 280 0.20 21.14 -12.48
C VAL A 280 0.17 21.96 -11.19
N LEU A 281 0.71 23.18 -11.20
CA LEU A 281 0.73 24.07 -10.04
C LEU A 281 -0.69 24.43 -9.55
N LEU A 282 -1.61 24.71 -10.47
CA LEU A 282 -3.02 24.98 -10.15
C LEU A 282 -3.71 23.76 -9.53
N LYS A 283 -3.56 22.58 -10.14
CA LYS A 283 -4.12 21.32 -9.61
C LYS A 283 -3.56 20.99 -8.23
N GLN A 284 -2.28 21.27 -7.99
CA GLN A 284 -1.64 21.09 -6.68
C GLN A 284 -2.19 22.04 -5.62
N ALA A 285 -2.47 23.30 -5.99
CA ALA A 285 -3.05 24.28 -5.09
C ALA A 285 -4.53 23.96 -4.76
N GLU A 286 -5.34 23.56 -5.74
CA GLU A 286 -6.74 23.13 -5.54
C GLU A 286 -6.86 21.95 -4.57
N ARG A 287 -5.84 21.08 -4.54
CA ARG A 287 -5.74 19.93 -3.63
C ARG A 287 -5.20 20.29 -2.24
N GLY A 288 -4.87 21.56 -1.99
CA GLY A 288 -4.40 22.04 -0.69
C GLY A 288 -2.99 21.57 -0.33
N LEU A 289 -2.11 21.34 -1.30
CA LEU A 289 -0.72 20.98 -1.02
C LEU A 289 0.05 22.11 -0.32
N THR A 290 1.02 21.76 0.52
CA THR A 290 1.89 22.74 1.18
C THR A 290 2.86 23.37 0.18
N LEU A 291 3.23 24.64 0.42
CA LEU A 291 4.15 25.38 -0.45
C LEU A 291 5.50 24.67 -0.62
N GLU A 292 5.95 23.97 0.41
CA GLU A 292 7.18 23.17 0.42
C GLU A 292 7.11 21.96 -0.53
N ARG A 293 5.97 21.27 -0.56
CA ARG A 293 5.76 20.13 -1.46
C ARG A 293 5.77 20.58 -2.91
N ILE A 294 5.06 21.67 -3.19
CA ILE A 294 5.03 22.26 -4.52
C ILE A 294 6.45 22.72 -4.91
N ALA A 295 7.19 23.37 -4.01
CA ALA A 295 8.57 23.78 -4.25
C ALA A 295 9.49 22.60 -4.59
N ASN A 296 9.38 21.50 -3.85
CA ASN A 296 10.16 20.29 -4.12
C ASN A 296 9.78 19.61 -5.44
N HIS A 297 8.49 19.49 -5.75
CA HIS A 297 8.00 18.89 -6.99
C HIS A 297 8.54 19.62 -8.23
N HIS A 298 8.43 20.95 -8.23
CA HIS A 298 8.89 21.79 -9.34
C HIS A 298 10.41 22.06 -9.31
N ARG A 299 11.12 21.64 -8.24
CA ARG A 299 12.53 21.98 -7.98
C ARG A 299 12.78 23.49 -8.05
N ARG A 300 11.89 24.27 -7.42
CA ARG A 300 11.93 25.74 -7.35
C ARG A 300 11.92 26.19 -5.90
N SER A 301 12.29 27.44 -5.65
CA SER A 301 12.16 28.02 -4.31
C SER A 301 10.69 28.30 -3.96
N HIS A 302 10.36 28.29 -2.67
CA HIS A 302 9.05 28.70 -2.15
C HIS A 302 8.59 30.05 -2.72
N GLY A 303 9.51 31.02 -2.79
CA GLY A 303 9.24 32.34 -3.37
C GLY A 303 8.88 32.26 -4.86
N ALA A 304 9.59 31.45 -5.66
CA ALA A 304 9.29 31.27 -7.07
C ALA A 304 7.91 30.64 -7.30
N ILE A 305 7.56 29.61 -6.51
CA ILE A 305 6.21 29.00 -6.54
C ILE A 305 5.15 30.05 -6.20
N TRP A 306 5.31 30.75 -5.08
CA TRP A 306 4.35 31.73 -4.60
C TRP A 306 4.13 32.87 -5.61
N HIS A 307 5.21 33.41 -6.16
CA HIS A 307 5.14 34.46 -7.18
C HIS A 307 4.50 33.97 -8.48
N ARG A 308 4.77 32.74 -8.91
CA ARG A 308 4.15 32.18 -10.11
C ARG A 308 2.65 31.96 -9.89
N PHE A 309 2.27 31.39 -8.75
CA PHE A 309 0.87 31.16 -8.39
C PHE A 309 0.07 32.47 -8.38
N LEU A 310 0.60 33.54 -7.77
CA LEU A 310 -0.03 34.87 -7.80
C LEU A 310 -0.17 35.44 -9.22
N LYS A 311 0.74 35.10 -10.13
CA LYS A 311 0.71 35.55 -11.53
C LYS A 311 -0.36 34.80 -12.33
N ILE A 312 -0.44 33.48 -12.20
CA ILE A 312 -1.44 32.64 -12.90
C ILE A 312 -2.85 32.97 -12.41
N CYS A 313 -3.03 33.13 -11.10
CA CYS A 313 -4.33 33.45 -10.50
C CYS A 313 -4.74 34.93 -10.66
N GLY A 314 -3.98 35.74 -11.40
CA GLY A 314 -4.33 37.13 -11.72
C GLY A 314 -4.17 38.13 -10.57
N PHE A 315 -3.61 37.73 -9.42
CA PHE A 315 -3.40 38.59 -8.25
C PHE A 315 -2.22 39.57 -8.41
N LYS A 316 -1.33 39.35 -9.39
CA LYS A 316 -0.29 40.32 -9.81
C LYS A 316 -0.39 40.59 -11.30
N LYS A 317 -0.62 41.86 -11.69
CA LYS A 317 -0.34 42.33 -13.06
C LYS A 317 1.17 42.22 -13.32
N PRO A 318 1.60 41.90 -14.55
CA PRO A 318 3.01 41.88 -14.89
C PRO A 318 3.61 43.26 -14.57
N LEU A 319 4.62 43.28 -13.70
CA LEU A 319 5.51 44.43 -13.62
C LEU A 319 6.21 44.50 -14.97
N ASN A 320 6.02 45.63 -15.66
CA ASN A 320 6.85 45.95 -16.82
C ASN A 320 8.31 45.86 -16.38
N ASN A 321 9.09 45.07 -17.13
CA ASN A 321 10.53 45.04 -17.00
C ASN A 321 11.06 46.44 -17.27
N GLU A 322 11.57 47.11 -16.24
CA GLU A 322 12.61 48.12 -16.36
C GLU A 322 13.30 48.25 -15.00
N VAL A 323 14.64 48.23 -15.04
CA VAL A 323 15.62 48.43 -13.95
C VAL A 323 15.86 47.20 -13.04
N GLY A 324 17.06 46.62 -12.92
CA GLY A 324 18.40 46.99 -13.38
C GLY A 324 19.39 45.85 -13.09
N GLU A 325 20.59 46.02 -13.64
CA GLU A 325 21.78 45.15 -13.70
C GLU A 325 22.20 44.42 -12.42
#